data_AF-A6HAG9-F1
#
_entry.id   AF-A6HAG9-F1
#
_cell.length_a   1.000
_cell.length_b   1.000
_cell.length_c   1.000
_cell.angle_alpha   90.00
_cell.angle_beta   90.00
_cell.angle_gamma   90.00
#
_symmetry.space_group_name_H-M   'P 1'
#
loop_
_entity.id
_entity.type
_entity.pdbx_description
1 polymer ?
#
loop_
_entity_poly.entity_id
_entity_poly.type
_entity_poly.pdbx_seq_one_letter_code
_entity_poly.pdbx_strand_id
1 'polypeptide(L)'
;MFNTLLRQLRLSIDYALTGSYDGAVSLGTKIIKEHEERMFQEAVIKTIGSFASTLPTYQRSEVILFIMSKVPLPSLHHPVETGRTGENRNRLTQIMLLKSLLQVSTGFQCNNMMSALPSNFLDRLLSTALMEDAEIRLFVLEILISFIDRHGNRHKFSTISTLGDISVLKLKVDKCSRQDTVFMKKHSQQLYRHIYLSCKEETNIQKHYEALYGLLALISIELANEEVVVDLIRLVLAVQDVAQVNEENLPAYNRCALYALGAAYLNLISQLTTVPAFCQHIHEVIETRKKEAPYMLPEDVFVEKPRLAQNLDGVVIEFLFRQSKISEVLGGSGYNADRLCLPYIPQLTDEDRLSKRKSIGETISLQVEVESRNSPEKEEVSVLVCTLGANGQCGS
;
A
#
# COMPACT_ATOMS: atom_id res chain seq x y z
N MET A 1 -27.23 -15.20 -2.06
CA MET A 1 -26.11 -16.14 -2.26
C MET A 1 -24.78 -15.59 -1.71
N PHE A 2 -24.22 -14.49 -2.25
CA PHE A 2 -22.91 -13.97 -1.78
C PHE A 2 -22.82 -13.72 -0.28
N ASN A 3 -23.85 -13.12 0.33
CA ASN A 3 -23.92 -12.92 1.78
C ASN A 3 -23.78 -14.24 2.56
N THR A 4 -24.35 -15.34 2.04
CA THR A 4 -24.25 -16.67 2.63
C THR A 4 -22.81 -17.19 2.55
N LEU A 5 -22.15 -17.07 1.39
CA LEU A 5 -20.75 -17.50 1.22
C LEU A 5 -19.79 -16.69 2.11
N LEU A 6 -19.96 -15.37 2.19
CA LEU A 6 -19.16 -14.53 3.09
C LEU A 6 -19.42 -14.86 4.56
N ARG A 7 -20.64 -15.25 4.92
CA ARG A 7 -20.95 -15.74 6.27
C ARG A 7 -20.22 -17.06 6.57
N GLN A 8 -20.17 -17.99 5.60
CA GLN A 8 -19.43 -19.25 5.77
C GLN A 8 -17.92 -19.02 5.93
N LEU A 9 -17.35 -18.06 5.19
CA LEU A 9 -15.95 -17.65 5.41
C LEU A 9 -15.70 -17.17 6.84
N ARG A 10 -16.60 -16.35 7.40
CA ARG A 10 -16.48 -15.86 8.78
C ARG A 10 -16.58 -16.99 9.80
N LEU A 11 -17.50 -17.93 9.62
CA LEU A 11 -17.62 -19.09 10.50
C LEU A 11 -16.36 -19.97 10.46
N SER A 12 -15.79 -20.17 9.27
CA SER A 12 -14.52 -20.91 9.12
C SER A 12 -13.35 -20.19 9.79
N ILE A 13 -13.29 -18.85 9.74
CA ILE A 13 -12.29 -18.06 10.48
C ILE A 13 -12.47 -18.26 11.99
N ASP A 14 -13.70 -18.16 12.49
CA ASP A 14 -14.00 -18.34 13.91
C ASP A 14 -13.60 -19.74 14.38
N TYR A 15 -13.86 -20.78 13.57
CA TYR A 15 -13.41 -22.14 13.83
C TYR A 15 -11.88 -22.25 13.84
N ALA A 16 -11.19 -21.69 12.84
CA ALA A 16 -9.73 -21.75 12.77
C ALA A 16 -9.04 -21.10 13.99
N LEU A 17 -9.68 -20.09 14.59
CA LEU A 17 -9.16 -19.41 15.78
C LEU A 17 -9.52 -20.12 17.09
N THR A 18 -10.73 -20.68 17.19
CA THR A 18 -11.28 -21.20 18.46
C THR A 18 -11.29 -22.73 18.55
N GLY A 19 -11.15 -23.43 17.42
CA GLY A 19 -11.28 -24.89 17.32
C GLY A 19 -12.71 -25.41 17.47
N SER A 20 -13.72 -24.54 17.41
CA SER A 20 -15.12 -24.92 17.59
C SER A 20 -16.06 -24.00 16.80
N TYR A 21 -17.16 -24.58 16.29
CA TYR A 21 -18.25 -23.81 15.68
C TYR A 21 -19.24 -23.28 16.74
N ASP A 22 -19.31 -23.92 17.92
CA ASP A 22 -20.32 -23.69 18.97
C ASP A 22 -19.72 -23.46 20.38
N GLY A 23 -18.42 -23.16 20.49
CA GLY A 23 -17.76 -22.88 21.78
C GLY A 23 -17.44 -24.11 22.66
N ALA A 24 -17.81 -25.32 22.24
CA ALA A 24 -17.36 -26.57 22.87
C ALA A 24 -16.02 -27.04 22.27
N VAL A 25 -14.99 -27.18 23.09
CA VAL A 25 -13.63 -27.55 22.65
C VAL A 25 -13.61 -29.01 22.17
N SER A 26 -13.48 -29.21 20.85
CA SER A 26 -13.26 -30.54 20.26
C SER A 26 -11.76 -30.86 20.30
N LEU A 27 -11.35 -31.79 21.16
CA LEU A 27 -9.96 -32.27 21.30
C LEU A 27 -9.55 -33.25 20.17
N GLY A 28 -9.90 -32.94 18.92
CA GLY A 28 -9.45 -33.69 17.75
C GLY A 28 -8.12 -33.14 17.19
N THR A 29 -7.48 -33.86 16.26
CA THR A 29 -6.19 -33.50 15.64
C THR A 29 -6.22 -32.10 15.00
N LYS A 30 -5.86 -31.09 15.78
CA LYS A 30 -6.06 -29.66 15.49
C LYS A 30 -5.46 -29.20 14.16
N ILE A 31 -4.29 -29.74 13.79
CA ILE A 31 -3.53 -29.36 12.59
C ILE A 31 -4.24 -29.80 11.29
N ILE A 32 -4.84 -31.00 11.28
CA ILE A 32 -5.54 -31.53 10.10
C ILE A 32 -6.77 -30.67 9.82
N LYS A 33 -7.50 -30.31 10.88
CA LYS A 33 -8.68 -29.45 10.81
C LYS A 33 -8.35 -28.02 10.35
N GLU A 34 -7.25 -27.42 10.82
CA GLU A 34 -6.82 -26.10 10.35
C GLU A 34 -6.49 -26.08 8.84
N HIS A 35 -5.86 -27.14 8.33
CA HIS A 35 -5.58 -27.26 6.89
C HIS A 35 -6.87 -27.42 6.06
N GLU A 36 -7.79 -28.26 6.53
CA GLU A 36 -9.11 -28.45 5.92
C GLU A 36 -9.90 -27.12 5.88
N GLU A 37 -9.88 -26.34 6.94
CA GLU A 37 -10.51 -25.01 6.97
C GLU A 37 -9.89 -24.04 5.96
N ARG A 38 -8.56 -24.03 5.82
CA ARG A 38 -7.92 -23.21 4.78
C ARG A 38 -8.36 -23.65 3.38
N MET A 39 -8.39 -24.96 3.11
CA MET A 39 -8.90 -25.46 1.82
C MET A 39 -10.35 -25.07 1.58
N PHE A 40 -11.19 -25.15 2.62
CA PHE A 40 -12.58 -24.71 2.56
C PHE A 40 -12.69 -23.21 2.23
N GLN A 41 -11.92 -22.37 2.91
CA GLN A 41 -11.87 -20.92 2.65
C GLN A 41 -11.49 -20.63 1.19
N GLU A 42 -10.44 -21.27 0.67
CA GLU A 42 -10.05 -21.14 -0.74
C GLU A 42 -11.16 -21.59 -1.71
N ALA A 43 -11.84 -22.70 -1.40
CA ALA A 43 -12.93 -23.21 -2.22
C ALA A 43 -14.11 -22.23 -2.25
N VAL A 44 -14.46 -21.62 -1.11
CA VAL A 44 -15.52 -20.62 -1.02
C VAL A 44 -15.14 -19.36 -1.82
N ILE A 45 -13.91 -18.87 -1.69
CA ILE A 45 -13.41 -17.72 -2.47
C ILE A 45 -13.47 -17.99 -3.97
N LYS A 46 -12.98 -19.15 -4.41
CA LYS A 46 -13.06 -19.57 -5.83
C LYS A 46 -14.50 -19.63 -6.32
N THR A 47 -15.42 -20.15 -5.49
CA THR A 47 -16.85 -20.22 -5.81
C THR A 47 -17.48 -18.84 -5.96
N ILE A 48 -17.16 -17.89 -5.06
CA ILE A 48 -17.58 -16.49 -5.17
C ILE A 48 -17.14 -15.91 -6.52
N GLY A 49 -15.86 -16.11 -6.87
CA GLY A 49 -15.29 -15.68 -8.15
C GLY A 49 -15.99 -16.26 -9.37
N SER A 50 -16.12 -17.58 -9.38
CA SER A 50 -16.73 -18.30 -10.50
C SER A 50 -18.20 -17.95 -10.69
N PHE A 51 -18.93 -17.65 -9.62
CA PHE A 51 -20.30 -17.19 -9.77
C PHE A 51 -20.33 -15.75 -10.30
N ALA A 52 -19.51 -14.85 -9.74
CA ALA A 52 -19.49 -13.47 -10.15
C ALA A 52 -19.04 -13.25 -11.61
N SER A 53 -18.18 -14.12 -12.16
CA SER A 53 -17.77 -14.07 -13.56
C SER A 53 -18.89 -14.40 -14.55
N THR A 54 -19.96 -15.05 -14.09
CA THR A 54 -21.16 -15.32 -14.91
C THR A 54 -22.16 -14.16 -14.92
N LEU A 55 -21.97 -13.16 -14.06
CA LEU A 55 -22.88 -12.02 -13.94
C LEU A 55 -22.57 -10.94 -14.99
N PRO A 56 -23.60 -10.20 -15.48
CA PRO A 56 -23.39 -8.95 -16.20
C PRO A 56 -22.55 -7.96 -15.40
N THR A 57 -21.78 -7.12 -16.09
CA THR A 57 -20.84 -6.15 -15.48
C THR A 57 -21.45 -5.31 -14.37
N TYR A 58 -22.69 -4.82 -14.54
CA TYR A 58 -23.37 -4.02 -13.52
C TYR A 58 -23.60 -4.80 -12.21
N GLN A 59 -24.16 -6.01 -12.30
CA GLN A 59 -24.37 -6.86 -11.12
C GLN A 59 -23.04 -7.26 -10.47
N ARG A 60 -22.03 -7.54 -11.29
CA ARG A 60 -20.68 -7.81 -10.79
C ARG A 60 -20.09 -6.62 -10.04
N SER A 61 -20.32 -5.39 -10.51
CA SER A 61 -19.96 -4.16 -9.80
C SER A 61 -20.68 -4.05 -8.44
N GLU A 62 -21.97 -4.36 -8.37
CA GLU A 62 -22.70 -4.39 -7.09
C GLU A 62 -22.10 -5.41 -6.10
N VAL A 63 -21.68 -6.58 -6.58
CA VAL A 63 -21.01 -7.60 -5.75
C VAL A 63 -19.67 -7.09 -5.20
N ILE A 64 -18.86 -6.44 -6.04
CA ILE A 64 -17.59 -5.82 -5.63
C ILE A 64 -17.84 -4.79 -4.51
N LEU A 65 -18.77 -3.85 -4.75
CA LEU A 65 -19.13 -2.82 -3.76
C LEU A 65 -19.68 -3.45 -2.48
N PHE A 66 -20.49 -4.51 -2.60
CA PHE A 66 -21.01 -5.25 -1.46
C PHE A 66 -19.90 -5.89 -0.63
N ILE A 67 -18.95 -6.61 -1.24
CA ILE A 67 -17.83 -7.22 -0.52
C ILE A 67 -17.00 -6.15 0.18
N MET A 68 -16.65 -5.07 -0.52
CA MET A 68 -15.87 -3.98 0.04
C MET A 68 -16.58 -3.29 1.21
N SER A 69 -17.92 -3.18 1.17
CA SER A 69 -18.71 -2.65 2.28
C SER A 69 -18.56 -3.48 3.57
N LYS A 70 -18.20 -4.76 3.45
CA LYS A 70 -18.03 -5.70 4.56
C LYS A 70 -16.60 -5.79 5.10
N VAL A 71 -15.61 -5.23 4.40
CA VAL A 71 -14.21 -5.20 4.86
C VAL A 71 -14.14 -4.30 6.11
N PRO A 72 -13.71 -4.82 7.27
CA PRO A 72 -13.49 -4.01 8.47
C PRO A 72 -12.35 -3.02 8.22
N LEU A 73 -12.57 -1.74 8.46
CA LEU A 73 -11.51 -0.73 8.47
C LEU A 73 -10.98 -0.56 9.90
N PRO A 74 -9.70 -0.19 10.08
CA PRO A 74 -9.22 0.26 11.38
C PRO A 74 -10.08 1.44 11.84
N SER A 75 -10.76 1.29 12.98
CA SER A 75 -11.50 2.40 13.57
C SER A 75 -10.50 3.39 14.17
N LEU A 76 -10.37 4.58 13.55
CA LEU A 76 -9.63 5.71 14.13
C LEU A 76 -10.22 6.15 15.49
N HIS A 77 -11.50 5.85 15.71
CA HIS A 77 -12.23 6.11 16.95
C HIS A 77 -12.51 4.79 17.69
N HIS A 78 -11.94 4.66 18.88
CA HIS A 78 -12.02 3.52 19.81
C HIS A 78 -11.13 2.33 19.44
N PRO A 79 -9.95 2.22 20.07
CA PRO A 79 -9.42 0.91 20.40
C PRO A 79 -10.37 0.35 21.46
N VAL A 80 -11.47 -0.28 21.05
CA VAL A 80 -12.04 -1.30 21.91
C VAL A 80 -10.92 -2.31 22.05
N GLU A 81 -10.48 -2.60 23.28
CA GLU A 81 -9.47 -3.60 23.61
C GLU A 81 -9.94 -4.98 23.13
N THR A 82 -9.96 -5.19 21.83
CA THR A 82 -10.00 -6.51 21.25
C THR A 82 -8.64 -7.08 21.55
N GLY A 83 -8.51 -7.86 22.62
CA GLY A 83 -7.27 -8.58 22.89
C GLY A 83 -6.80 -9.37 21.65
N ARG A 84 -5.57 -9.87 21.66
CA ARG A 84 -4.87 -10.49 20.49
C ARG A 84 -5.75 -11.38 19.59
N THR A 85 -6.68 -12.14 20.16
CA THR A 85 -7.63 -12.99 19.41
C THR A 85 -8.58 -12.18 18.50
N GLY A 86 -9.07 -11.04 18.94
CA GLY A 86 -9.97 -10.17 18.17
C GLY A 86 -9.24 -9.43 17.06
N GLU A 87 -7.99 -8.99 17.28
CA GLU A 87 -7.11 -8.44 16.24
C GLU A 87 -6.82 -9.48 15.15
N ASN A 88 -6.47 -10.70 15.55
CA ASN A 88 -6.26 -11.82 14.61
C ASN A 88 -7.52 -12.14 13.80
N ARG A 89 -8.71 -12.11 14.43
CA ARG A 89 -9.98 -12.30 13.73
C ARG A 89 -10.25 -11.20 12.71
N ASN A 90 -10.01 -9.94 13.07
CA ASN A 90 -10.19 -8.81 12.17
C ASN A 90 -9.24 -8.92 10.97
N ARG A 91 -7.97 -9.21 11.22
CA ARG A 91 -6.94 -9.45 10.20
C ARG A 91 -7.35 -10.56 9.22
N LEU A 92 -7.69 -11.75 9.72
CA LEU A 92 -8.12 -12.86 8.87
C LEU A 92 -9.39 -12.53 8.08
N THR A 93 -10.32 -11.81 8.70
CA THR A 93 -11.54 -11.35 8.01
C THR A 93 -11.20 -10.39 6.86
N GLN A 94 -10.29 -9.44 7.08
CA GLN A 94 -9.83 -8.53 6.04
C GLN A 94 -9.18 -9.29 4.88
N ILE A 95 -8.26 -10.20 5.17
CA ILE A 95 -7.60 -11.06 4.17
C ILE A 95 -8.63 -11.84 3.35
N MET A 96 -9.55 -12.56 3.99
CA MET A 96 -10.54 -13.38 3.28
C MET A 96 -11.49 -12.55 2.41
N LEU A 97 -11.90 -11.36 2.88
CA LEU A 97 -12.78 -10.48 2.13
C LEU A 97 -12.07 -9.78 0.97
N LEU A 98 -10.82 -9.33 1.17
CA LEU A 98 -10.02 -8.73 0.10
C LEU A 98 -9.63 -9.77 -0.96
N LYS A 99 -9.32 -11.00 -0.54
CA LYS A 99 -9.08 -12.10 -1.47
C LYS A 99 -10.34 -12.47 -2.26
N SER A 100 -11.50 -12.45 -1.62
CA SER A 100 -12.81 -12.57 -2.30
C SER A 100 -13.03 -11.42 -3.30
N LEU A 101 -12.74 -10.19 -2.90
CA LEU A 101 -12.89 -9.00 -3.73
C LEU A 101 -11.96 -9.07 -4.96
N LEU A 102 -10.70 -9.46 -4.78
CA LEU A 102 -9.75 -9.67 -5.87
C LEU A 102 -10.26 -10.74 -6.85
N GLN A 103 -10.76 -11.85 -6.33
CA GLN A 103 -11.30 -12.91 -7.17
C GLN A 103 -12.49 -12.42 -8.00
N VAL A 104 -13.38 -11.59 -7.42
CA VAL A 104 -14.50 -10.98 -8.16
C VAL A 104 -14.03 -9.88 -9.11
N SER A 105 -12.92 -9.19 -8.83
CA SER A 105 -12.40 -8.10 -9.67
C SER A 105 -11.58 -8.60 -10.86
N THR A 106 -11.04 -9.82 -10.79
CA THR A 106 -10.18 -10.40 -11.85
C THR A 106 -10.92 -10.56 -13.18
N GLY A 107 -10.51 -9.81 -14.21
CA GLY A 107 -11.19 -9.80 -15.51
C GLY A 107 -12.51 -9.02 -15.48
N PHE A 108 -12.67 -8.08 -14.55
CA PHE A 108 -13.74 -7.10 -14.59
C PHE A 108 -13.48 -6.11 -15.72
N GLN A 109 -14.38 -6.03 -16.68
CA GLN A 109 -14.24 -5.12 -17.83
C GLN A 109 -15.20 -3.96 -17.68
N CYS A 110 -14.66 -2.76 -17.50
CA CYS A 110 -15.43 -1.53 -17.48
C CYS A 110 -14.66 -0.41 -18.19
N ASN A 111 -15.29 0.20 -19.19
CA ASN A 111 -14.66 1.25 -19.98
C ASN A 111 -14.70 2.62 -19.27
N ASN A 112 -15.60 2.81 -18.30
CA ASN A 112 -15.75 4.07 -17.57
C ASN A 112 -15.21 3.94 -16.15
N MET A 113 -14.00 4.46 -15.92
CA MET A 113 -13.31 4.36 -14.63
C MET A 113 -14.07 5.04 -13.47
N MET A 114 -14.84 6.10 -13.74
CA MET A 114 -15.66 6.75 -12.71
C MET A 114 -16.78 5.84 -12.17
N SER A 115 -17.26 4.92 -13.01
CA SER A 115 -18.24 3.91 -12.59
C SER A 115 -17.60 2.64 -12.03
N ALA A 116 -16.41 2.28 -12.53
CA ALA A 116 -15.65 1.12 -12.07
C ALA A 116 -15.07 1.35 -10.67
N LEU A 117 -14.55 2.55 -10.43
CA LEU A 117 -13.96 3.00 -9.17
C LEU A 117 -14.66 4.29 -8.68
N PRO A 118 -15.89 4.19 -8.16
CA PRO A 118 -16.55 5.32 -7.53
C PRO A 118 -15.73 5.86 -6.35
N SER A 119 -15.82 7.16 -6.07
CA SER A 119 -14.94 7.83 -5.10
C SER A 119 -14.97 7.20 -3.71
N ASN A 120 -16.16 6.90 -3.17
CA ASN A 120 -16.30 6.25 -1.86
C ASN A 120 -15.69 4.83 -1.81
N PHE A 121 -15.75 4.09 -2.91
CA PHE A 121 -15.11 2.78 -3.03
C PHE A 121 -13.60 2.93 -3.10
N LEU A 122 -13.11 3.85 -3.94
CA LEU A 122 -11.68 4.10 -4.09
C LEU A 122 -11.07 4.59 -2.77
N ASP A 123 -11.69 5.57 -2.10
CA ASP A 123 -11.25 6.08 -0.80
C ASP A 123 -11.12 4.92 0.21
N ARG A 124 -12.15 4.07 0.30
CA ARG A 124 -12.13 2.92 1.21
C ARG A 124 -11.02 1.92 0.86
N LEU A 125 -10.85 1.62 -0.43
CA LEU A 125 -9.83 0.69 -0.92
C LEU A 125 -8.43 1.22 -0.60
N LEU A 126 -8.22 2.51 -0.85
CA LEU A 126 -6.96 3.20 -0.59
C LEU A 126 -6.67 3.32 0.92
N SER A 127 -7.64 3.66 1.78
CA SER A 127 -7.45 3.61 3.24
C SER A 127 -7.07 2.20 3.72
N THR A 128 -7.59 1.14 3.08
CA THR A 128 -7.21 -0.25 3.38
C THR A 128 -5.75 -0.54 3.00
N ALA A 129 -5.20 0.13 1.97
CA ALA A 129 -3.79 0.00 1.60
C ALA A 129 -2.81 0.64 2.60
N LEU A 130 -3.29 1.48 3.52
CA LEU A 130 -2.45 2.12 4.56
C LEU A 130 -2.33 1.26 5.83
N MET A 131 -2.85 0.04 5.79
CA MET A 131 -2.73 -0.90 6.91
C MET A 131 -1.33 -1.53 6.93
N GLU A 132 -0.83 -1.82 8.14
CA GLU A 132 0.52 -2.36 8.36
C GLU A 132 0.73 -3.77 7.76
N ASP A 133 -0.34 -4.52 7.54
CA ASP A 133 -0.25 -5.89 7.02
C ASP A 133 0.11 -5.92 5.53
N ALA A 134 1.27 -6.50 5.23
CA ALA A 134 1.81 -6.58 3.88
C ALA A 134 0.93 -7.38 2.91
N GLU A 135 0.23 -8.42 3.38
CA GLU A 135 -0.64 -9.24 2.54
C GLU A 135 -1.89 -8.45 2.12
N ILE A 136 -2.48 -7.69 3.06
CA ILE A 136 -3.57 -6.76 2.78
C ILE A 136 -3.17 -5.72 1.73
N ARG A 137 -2.01 -5.08 1.88
CA ARG A 137 -1.53 -4.10 0.90
C ARG A 137 -1.35 -4.70 -0.49
N LEU A 138 -0.82 -5.92 -0.56
CA LEU A 138 -0.66 -6.63 -1.84
C LEU A 138 -2.02 -6.91 -2.51
N PHE A 139 -3.03 -7.33 -1.75
CA PHE A 139 -4.38 -7.50 -2.32
C PHE A 139 -4.94 -6.19 -2.87
N VAL A 140 -4.75 -5.07 -2.18
CA VAL A 140 -5.23 -3.78 -2.67
C VAL A 140 -4.56 -3.38 -3.98
N LEU A 141 -3.24 -3.54 -4.08
CA LEU A 141 -2.51 -3.30 -5.34
C LEU A 141 -3.06 -4.16 -6.48
N GLU A 142 -3.25 -5.46 -6.25
CA GLU A 142 -3.78 -6.39 -7.24
C GLU A 142 -5.24 -6.09 -7.64
N ILE A 143 -6.05 -5.60 -6.70
CA ILE A 143 -7.41 -5.14 -6.98
C ILE A 143 -7.36 -3.91 -7.88
N LEU A 144 -6.55 -2.90 -7.55
CA LEU A 144 -6.38 -1.70 -8.39
C LEU A 144 -5.90 -2.05 -9.80
N ILE A 145 -4.90 -2.92 -9.92
CA ILE A 145 -4.41 -3.47 -11.18
C ILE A 145 -5.55 -4.11 -11.98
N SER A 146 -6.38 -4.94 -11.32
CA SER A 146 -7.50 -5.62 -11.98
C SER A 146 -8.57 -4.66 -12.52
N PHE A 147 -8.76 -3.50 -11.88
CA PHE A 147 -9.67 -2.46 -12.37
C PHE A 147 -9.08 -1.64 -13.51
N ILE A 148 -7.80 -1.28 -13.40
CA ILE A 148 -7.14 -0.41 -14.36
C ILE A 148 -6.82 -1.15 -15.66
N ASP A 149 -6.50 -2.45 -15.60
CA ASP A 149 -6.17 -3.28 -16.76
C ASP A 149 -7.40 -3.62 -17.64
N ARG A 150 -7.88 -2.64 -18.42
CA ARG A 150 -9.03 -2.83 -19.32
C ARG A 150 -8.68 -3.71 -20.52
N HIS A 151 -7.44 -3.68 -20.98
CA HIS A 151 -7.00 -4.37 -22.20
C HIS A 151 -6.27 -5.70 -21.97
N GLY A 152 -6.13 -6.14 -20.71
CA GLY A 152 -5.51 -7.41 -20.37
C GLY A 152 -3.99 -7.42 -20.51
N ASN A 153 -3.33 -6.27 -20.34
CA ASN A 153 -1.88 -6.12 -20.39
C ASN A 153 -1.18 -6.50 -19.08
N ARG A 154 -1.87 -6.72 -17.95
CA ARG A 154 -1.22 -6.93 -16.64
C ARG A 154 -0.17 -8.04 -16.63
N HIS A 155 -0.40 -9.13 -17.35
CA HIS A 155 0.52 -10.27 -17.42
C HIS A 155 1.86 -9.92 -18.10
N LYS A 156 1.93 -8.82 -18.85
CA LYS A 156 3.15 -8.32 -19.49
C LYS A 156 4.04 -7.54 -18.52
N PHE A 157 3.50 -7.17 -17.35
CA PHE A 157 4.18 -6.44 -16.29
C PHE A 157 4.23 -7.23 -14.99
N SER A 158 3.94 -8.54 -15.02
CA SER A 158 3.95 -9.40 -13.82
C SER A 158 5.36 -9.60 -13.25
N THR A 159 6.38 -9.40 -14.08
CA THR A 159 7.78 -9.44 -13.68
C THR A 159 8.38 -8.08 -13.99
N ILE A 160 9.05 -7.51 -13.01
CA ILE A 160 9.75 -6.25 -13.14
C ILE A 160 11.13 -6.47 -13.77
N SER A 161 11.44 -5.72 -14.83
CA SER A 161 12.71 -5.79 -15.54
C SER A 161 12.95 -4.53 -16.35
N THR A 162 14.20 -4.30 -16.76
CA THR A 162 14.53 -3.30 -17.79
C THR A 162 14.27 -3.90 -19.17
N LEU A 163 13.56 -3.15 -20.01
CA LEU A 163 13.16 -3.56 -21.35
C LEU A 163 14.14 -3.01 -22.38
N GLY A 164 14.66 -3.89 -23.24
CA GLY A 164 15.46 -3.47 -24.41
C GLY A 164 14.59 -2.84 -25.50
N ASP A 165 13.46 -3.45 -25.81
CA ASP A 165 12.50 -2.96 -26.81
C ASP A 165 11.05 -3.22 -26.35
N ILE A 166 10.29 -2.15 -26.17
CA ILE A 166 8.89 -2.17 -25.76
C ILE A 166 7.98 -2.87 -26.78
N SER A 167 8.37 -2.94 -28.06
CA SER A 167 7.57 -3.56 -29.13
C SER A 167 7.30 -5.05 -28.87
N VAL A 168 8.21 -5.71 -28.14
CA VAL A 168 8.12 -7.13 -27.74
C VAL A 168 6.90 -7.39 -26.85
N LEU A 169 6.47 -6.40 -26.06
CA LEU A 169 5.29 -6.52 -25.21
C LEU A 169 3.98 -6.56 -25.99
N LYS A 170 3.96 -6.11 -27.26
CA LYS A 170 2.75 -6.08 -28.12
C LYS A 170 1.56 -5.46 -27.38
N LEU A 171 1.77 -4.30 -26.75
CA LEU A 171 0.79 -3.65 -25.89
C LEU A 171 -0.50 -3.35 -26.65
N LYS A 172 -1.64 -3.58 -25.98
CA LYS A 172 -2.95 -3.15 -26.46
C LYS A 172 -3.27 -1.83 -25.78
N VAL A 173 -3.19 -0.72 -26.52
CA VAL A 173 -3.28 0.62 -25.96
C VAL A 173 -4.32 1.40 -26.74
N ASP A 174 -5.32 1.91 -26.01
CA ASP A 174 -6.29 2.86 -26.54
C ASP A 174 -5.88 4.29 -26.14
N LYS A 175 -6.32 5.27 -26.93
CA LYS A 175 -6.09 6.67 -26.59
C LYS A 175 -6.82 7.02 -25.29
N CYS A 176 -6.14 7.68 -24.36
CA CYS A 176 -6.74 8.21 -23.12
C CYS A 176 -8.00 9.03 -23.45
N SER A 177 -9.14 8.62 -22.87
CA SER A 177 -10.42 9.23 -23.15
C SER A 177 -10.66 10.48 -22.30
N ARG A 178 -11.67 11.29 -22.67
CA ARG A 178 -12.12 12.42 -21.84
C ARG A 178 -12.57 11.96 -20.44
N GLN A 179 -13.18 10.77 -20.35
CA GLN A 179 -13.62 10.22 -19.05
C GLN A 179 -12.44 9.81 -18.19
N ASP A 180 -11.41 9.22 -18.80
CA ASP A 180 -10.15 8.87 -18.10
C ASP A 180 -9.44 10.14 -17.60
N THR A 181 -9.41 11.20 -18.42
CA THR A 181 -8.87 12.51 -18.00
C THR A 181 -9.63 13.07 -16.81
N VAL A 182 -10.97 13.00 -16.80
CA VAL A 182 -11.80 13.46 -15.67
C VAL A 182 -11.54 12.62 -14.41
N PHE A 183 -11.43 11.31 -14.56
CA PHE A 183 -11.08 10.40 -13.46
C PHE A 183 -9.72 10.77 -12.87
N MET A 184 -8.68 10.92 -13.69
CA MET A 184 -7.34 11.27 -13.24
C MET A 184 -7.30 12.66 -12.60
N LYS A 185 -8.00 13.66 -13.16
CA LYS A 185 -8.12 14.98 -12.50
C LYS A 185 -8.72 14.89 -11.10
N LYS A 186 -9.67 13.97 -10.88
CA LYS A 186 -10.33 13.80 -9.58
C LYS A 186 -9.53 12.96 -8.59
N HIS A 187 -8.86 11.91 -9.04
CA HIS A 187 -8.35 10.84 -8.18
C HIS A 187 -6.82 10.65 -8.22
N SER A 188 -6.11 11.28 -9.16
CA SER A 188 -4.66 11.13 -9.33
C SER A 188 -3.86 11.38 -8.05
N GLN A 189 -4.15 12.46 -7.32
CA GLN A 189 -3.39 12.83 -6.12
C GLN A 189 -3.47 11.75 -5.03
N GLN A 190 -4.65 11.15 -4.84
CA GLN A 190 -4.81 10.02 -3.94
C GLN A 190 -4.02 8.82 -4.48
N LEU A 191 -4.19 8.43 -5.74
CA LEU A 191 -3.46 7.29 -6.32
C LEU A 191 -1.93 7.44 -6.18
N TYR A 192 -1.38 8.61 -6.52
CA TYR A 192 0.06 8.90 -6.41
C TYR A 192 0.54 8.82 -4.97
N ARG A 193 -0.25 9.35 -4.02
CA ARG A 193 0.07 9.24 -2.59
C ARG A 193 0.14 7.79 -2.15
N HIS A 194 -0.85 6.98 -2.53
CA HIS A 194 -0.88 5.57 -2.12
C HIS A 194 0.26 4.76 -2.76
N ILE A 195 0.60 5.01 -4.01
CA ILE A 195 1.78 4.41 -4.66
C ILE A 195 3.05 4.82 -3.91
N TYR A 196 3.24 6.12 -3.64
CA TYR A 196 4.41 6.64 -2.92
C TYR A 196 4.58 5.99 -1.54
N LEU A 197 3.50 5.96 -0.73
CA LEU A 197 3.53 5.36 0.60
C LEU A 197 3.73 3.85 0.53
N SER A 198 3.06 3.17 -0.40
CA SER A 198 3.21 1.73 -0.55
C SER A 198 4.62 1.32 -0.99
N CYS A 199 5.36 2.15 -1.73
CA CYS A 199 6.73 1.85 -2.12
C CYS A 199 7.67 1.71 -0.90
N LYS A 200 7.51 2.58 0.10
CA LYS A 200 8.46 2.74 1.21
C LYS A 200 8.13 1.91 2.45
N GLU A 201 7.34 0.87 2.31
CA GLU A 201 7.02 -0.03 3.43
C GLU A 201 8.14 -1.07 3.62
N GLU A 202 8.65 -1.20 4.85
CA GLU A 202 9.76 -2.11 5.17
C GLU A 202 9.42 -3.59 4.94
N THR A 203 8.15 -3.96 5.12
CA THR A 203 7.66 -5.34 4.96
C THR A 203 7.40 -5.75 3.51
N ASN A 204 7.68 -4.86 2.55
CA ASN A 204 7.55 -5.18 1.13
C ASN A 204 8.57 -6.23 0.69
N ILE A 205 8.06 -7.19 -0.09
CA ILE A 205 8.86 -8.20 -0.79
C ILE A 205 8.73 -7.99 -2.30
N GLN A 206 9.44 -8.79 -3.11
CA GLN A 206 9.42 -8.73 -4.57
C GLN A 206 8.01 -8.55 -5.18
N LYS A 207 7.02 -9.32 -4.70
CA LYS A 207 5.64 -9.26 -5.20
C LYS A 207 5.01 -7.87 -5.07
N HIS A 208 5.35 -7.12 -4.02
CA HIS A 208 4.86 -5.75 -3.84
C HIS A 208 5.45 -4.82 -4.88
N TYR A 209 6.75 -4.91 -5.14
CA TYR A 209 7.42 -4.09 -6.15
C TYR A 209 6.98 -4.46 -7.57
N GLU A 210 6.73 -5.73 -7.86
CA GLU A 210 6.13 -6.18 -9.13
C GLU A 210 4.72 -5.61 -9.32
N ALA A 211 3.87 -5.65 -8.28
CA ALA A 211 2.54 -5.06 -8.33
C ALA A 211 2.59 -3.53 -8.47
N LEU A 212 3.50 -2.84 -7.76
CA LEU A 212 3.71 -1.39 -7.91
C LEU A 212 4.17 -1.01 -9.32
N TYR A 213 5.10 -1.78 -9.89
CA TYR A 213 5.55 -1.62 -11.28
C TYR A 213 4.38 -1.82 -12.26
N GLY A 214 3.63 -2.91 -12.09
CA GLY A 214 2.44 -3.19 -12.90
C GLY A 214 1.40 -2.09 -12.81
N LEU A 215 1.15 -1.55 -11.61
CA LEU A 215 0.20 -0.44 -11.40
C LEU A 215 0.67 0.83 -12.11
N LEU A 216 1.94 1.22 -11.97
CA LEU A 216 2.52 2.37 -12.67
C LEU A 216 2.43 2.21 -14.20
N ALA A 217 2.80 1.04 -14.71
CA ALA A 217 2.73 0.70 -16.13
C ALA A 217 1.30 0.77 -16.66
N LEU A 218 0.34 0.20 -15.93
CA LEU A 218 -1.07 0.20 -16.33
C LEU A 218 -1.68 1.60 -16.29
N ILE A 219 -1.40 2.42 -15.27
CA ILE A 219 -1.85 3.83 -15.28
C ILE A 219 -1.30 4.54 -16.53
N SER A 220 -0.04 4.28 -16.90
CA SER A 220 0.62 4.91 -18.04
C SER A 220 -0.02 4.56 -19.38
N ILE A 221 -0.45 3.31 -19.58
CA ILE A 221 -1.01 2.87 -20.87
C ILE A 221 -2.55 2.93 -20.92
N GLU A 222 -3.23 2.95 -19.77
CA GLU A 222 -4.69 2.94 -19.72
C GLU A 222 -5.28 4.33 -19.45
N LEU A 223 -4.60 5.17 -18.66
CA LEU A 223 -5.19 6.39 -18.09
C LEU A 223 -4.38 7.66 -18.35
N ALA A 224 -3.14 7.57 -18.83
CA ALA A 224 -2.27 8.72 -18.89
C ALA A 224 -2.47 9.59 -20.14
N ASN A 225 -2.52 10.89 -19.89
CA ASN A 225 -2.20 11.94 -20.84
C ASN A 225 -0.84 12.55 -20.47
N GLU A 226 -0.40 13.60 -21.15
CA GLU A 226 0.90 14.24 -20.93
C GLU A 226 1.07 14.77 -19.49
N GLU A 227 0.01 15.30 -18.88
CA GLU A 227 0.03 15.77 -17.48
C GLU A 227 0.25 14.62 -16.50
N VAL A 228 -0.45 13.49 -16.71
CA VAL A 228 -0.31 12.29 -15.88
C VAL A 228 1.08 11.69 -16.03
N VAL A 229 1.63 11.64 -17.25
CA VAL A 229 3.01 11.17 -17.48
C VAL A 229 4.01 12.00 -16.68
N VAL A 230 3.88 13.33 -16.71
CA VAL A 230 4.73 14.24 -15.93
C VAL A 230 4.67 13.92 -14.44
N ASP A 231 3.48 13.75 -13.88
CA ASP A 231 3.34 13.46 -12.44
C ASP A 231 3.84 12.07 -12.05
N LEU A 232 3.68 11.07 -12.91
CA LEU A 232 4.23 9.72 -12.65
C LEU A 232 5.77 9.72 -12.68
N ILE A 233 6.39 10.51 -13.56
CA ILE A 233 7.85 10.69 -13.56
C ILE A 233 8.29 11.36 -12.26
N ARG A 234 7.62 12.45 -11.84
CA ARG A 234 7.92 13.13 -10.56
C ARG A 234 7.77 12.20 -9.36
N LEU A 235 6.72 11.38 -9.36
CA LEU A 235 6.45 10.38 -8.32
C LEU A 235 7.61 9.39 -8.20
N VAL A 236 8.09 8.84 -9.31
CA VAL A 236 9.18 7.86 -9.29
C VAL A 236 10.54 8.48 -8.97
N LEU A 237 10.77 9.74 -9.33
CA LEU A 237 11.93 10.49 -8.85
C LEU A 237 11.89 10.69 -7.33
N ALA A 238 10.73 11.02 -6.76
CA ALA A 238 10.59 11.09 -5.30
C ALA A 238 10.79 9.72 -4.61
N VAL A 239 10.41 8.62 -5.26
CA VAL A 239 10.70 7.26 -4.77
C VAL A 239 12.22 6.98 -4.77
N GLN A 240 12.95 7.44 -5.79
CA GLN A 240 14.42 7.38 -5.80
C GLN A 240 15.00 8.19 -4.62
N ASP A 241 14.47 9.38 -4.35
CA ASP A 241 14.93 10.22 -3.25
C ASP A 241 14.73 9.56 -1.88
N VAL A 242 13.62 8.82 -1.67
CA VAL A 242 13.41 8.02 -0.45
C VAL A 242 14.54 7.02 -0.24
N ALA A 243 14.95 6.32 -1.29
CA ALA A 243 16.05 5.34 -1.22
C ALA A 243 17.41 6.00 -0.95
N GLN A 244 17.59 7.24 -1.41
CA GLN A 244 18.81 8.00 -1.29
C GLN A 244 18.97 8.64 0.10
N VAL A 245 17.98 9.40 0.55
CA VAL A 245 18.01 10.11 1.84
C VAL A 245 17.82 9.13 3.00
N ASN A 246 16.94 8.14 2.82
CA ASN A 246 16.69 7.06 3.77
C ASN A 246 16.31 7.53 5.19
N GLU A 247 15.51 8.59 5.32
CA GLU A 247 15.05 9.11 6.63
C GLU A 247 14.29 8.05 7.46
N GLU A 248 13.62 7.11 6.77
CA GLU A 248 12.82 6.05 7.38
C GLU A 248 13.63 4.80 7.77
N ASN A 249 14.96 4.83 7.60
CA ASN A 249 15.86 3.71 7.91
C ASN A 249 15.48 2.39 7.24
N LEU A 250 15.11 2.45 5.96
CA LEU A 250 14.70 1.27 5.20
C LEU A 250 15.85 0.26 5.09
N PRO A 251 15.55 -1.05 5.13
CA PRO A 251 16.54 -2.08 4.89
C PRO A 251 17.20 -1.94 3.51
N ALA A 252 18.44 -2.41 3.40
CA ALA A 252 19.21 -2.33 2.15
C ALA A 252 18.47 -2.95 0.95
N TYR A 253 17.74 -4.05 1.17
CA TYR A 253 16.90 -4.67 0.15
C TYR A 253 15.85 -3.69 -0.39
N ASN A 254 15.06 -3.07 0.49
CA ASN A 254 14.00 -2.14 0.11
C ASN A 254 14.59 -0.95 -0.65
N ARG A 255 15.69 -0.36 -0.15
CA ARG A 255 16.40 0.72 -0.85
C ARG A 255 16.82 0.32 -2.27
N CYS A 256 17.43 -0.86 -2.44
CA CYS A 256 17.79 -1.39 -3.75
C CYS A 256 16.57 -1.62 -4.65
N ALA A 257 15.48 -2.14 -4.08
CA ALA A 257 14.22 -2.38 -4.78
C ALA A 257 13.55 -1.08 -5.25
N LEU A 258 13.66 0.02 -4.51
CA LEU A 258 13.19 1.35 -4.95
C LEU A 258 13.99 1.86 -6.16
N TYR A 259 15.32 1.73 -6.15
CA TYR A 259 16.15 2.07 -7.32
C TYR A 259 15.83 1.22 -8.54
N ALA A 260 15.62 -0.09 -8.34
CA ALA A 260 15.26 -1.04 -9.38
C ALA A 260 13.86 -0.76 -9.95
N LEU A 261 12.89 -0.46 -9.09
CA LEU A 261 11.55 -0.02 -9.49
C LEU A 261 11.62 1.24 -10.35
N GLY A 262 12.40 2.23 -9.92
CA GLY A 262 12.60 3.45 -10.67
C GLY A 262 13.25 3.21 -12.03
N ALA A 263 14.26 2.34 -12.11
CA ALA A 263 14.91 1.98 -13.36
C ALA A 263 13.95 1.29 -14.35
N ALA A 264 13.22 0.28 -13.89
CA ALA A 264 12.26 -0.45 -14.71
C ALA A 264 11.17 0.49 -15.24
N TYR A 265 10.57 1.30 -14.37
CA TYR A 265 9.48 2.20 -14.77
C TYR A 265 9.96 3.33 -15.68
N LEU A 266 11.08 3.99 -15.38
CA LEU A 266 11.60 5.07 -16.23
C LEU A 266 12.05 4.56 -17.61
N ASN A 267 12.57 3.33 -17.67
CA ASN A 267 12.84 2.65 -18.94
C ASN A 267 11.57 2.38 -19.76
N LEU A 268 10.49 1.94 -19.11
CA LEU A 268 9.20 1.75 -19.77
C LEU A 268 8.61 3.07 -20.26
N ILE A 269 8.48 4.07 -19.38
CA ILE A 269 7.81 5.32 -19.71
C ILE A 269 8.57 6.13 -20.76
N SER A 270 9.91 6.10 -20.75
CA SER A 270 10.69 6.76 -21.81
C SER A 270 10.37 6.20 -23.19
N GLN A 271 10.30 4.88 -23.33
CA GLN A 271 9.91 4.23 -24.59
C GLN A 271 8.45 4.53 -24.97
N LEU A 272 7.52 4.62 -24.01
CA LEU A 272 6.13 5.01 -24.27
C LEU A 272 5.98 6.46 -24.75
N THR A 273 6.77 7.39 -24.22
CA THR A 273 6.73 8.80 -24.65
C THR A 273 7.35 9.03 -26.03
N THR A 274 8.14 8.09 -26.53
CA THR A 274 8.85 8.16 -27.83
C THR A 274 9.76 9.38 -28.00
N VAL A 275 10.23 9.99 -26.88
CA VAL A 275 11.16 11.13 -26.90
C VAL A 275 12.61 10.60 -26.91
N PRO A 276 13.37 10.72 -28.02
CA PRO A 276 14.67 10.04 -28.14
C PRO A 276 15.71 10.49 -27.10
N ALA A 277 15.77 11.80 -26.80
CA ALA A 277 16.70 12.34 -25.81
C ALA A 277 16.38 11.84 -24.38
N PHE A 278 15.11 11.58 -24.08
CA PHE A 278 14.71 11.00 -22.81
C PHE A 278 15.09 9.51 -22.73
N CYS A 279 14.80 8.73 -23.77
CA CYS A 279 15.24 7.34 -23.87
C CYS A 279 16.76 7.20 -23.71
N GLN A 280 17.52 8.08 -24.37
CA GLN A 280 18.97 8.09 -24.28
C GLN A 280 19.46 8.32 -22.86
N HIS A 281 18.94 9.35 -22.17
CA HIS A 281 19.35 9.63 -20.79
C HIS A 281 19.05 8.46 -19.85
N ILE A 282 17.86 7.85 -19.95
CA ILE A 282 17.49 6.70 -19.12
C ILE A 282 18.40 5.51 -19.42
N HIS A 283 18.69 5.24 -20.69
CA HIS A 283 19.58 4.16 -21.09
C HIS A 283 21.02 4.36 -20.58
N GLU A 284 21.56 5.58 -20.65
CA GLU A 284 22.90 5.92 -20.14
C GLU A 284 23.04 5.61 -18.64
N VAL A 285 22.04 5.98 -17.83
CA VAL A 285 22.04 5.69 -16.38
C VAL A 285 21.94 4.18 -16.14
N ILE A 286 21.08 3.47 -16.87
CA ILE A 286 20.92 2.02 -16.74
C ILE A 286 22.21 1.29 -17.13
N GLU A 287 22.85 1.66 -18.23
CA GLU A 287 24.11 1.04 -18.67
C GLU A 287 25.26 1.31 -17.69
N THR A 288 25.28 2.49 -17.08
CA THR A 288 26.23 2.80 -16.00
C THR A 288 25.99 1.92 -14.78
N ARG A 289 24.72 1.79 -14.33
CA ARG A 289 24.34 0.88 -13.24
C ARG A 289 24.68 -0.57 -13.56
N LYS A 290 24.46 -1.06 -14.78
CA LYS A 290 24.80 -2.45 -15.17
C LYS A 290 26.27 -2.77 -14.96
N LYS A 291 27.15 -1.79 -15.18
CA LYS A 291 28.62 -1.97 -15.05
C LYS A 291 29.09 -1.85 -13.61
N GLU A 292 28.55 -0.89 -12.86
CA GLU A 292 29.15 -0.44 -11.59
C GLU A 292 28.24 -0.60 -10.37
N ALA A 293 26.93 -0.66 -10.56
CA ALA A 293 25.94 -0.76 -9.48
C ALA A 293 24.75 -1.68 -9.85
N PRO A 294 25.00 -2.96 -10.23
CA PRO A 294 23.94 -3.86 -10.70
C PRO A 294 22.86 -4.10 -9.64
N TYR A 295 23.20 -4.03 -8.35
CA TYR A 295 22.28 -4.08 -7.21
C TYR A 295 21.21 -2.96 -7.18
N MET A 296 21.25 -1.99 -8.10
CA MET A 296 20.21 -0.96 -8.30
C MET A 296 19.27 -1.26 -9.48
N LEU A 297 19.39 -2.45 -10.08
CA LEU A 297 18.62 -2.88 -11.25
C LEU A 297 17.76 -4.10 -10.91
N PRO A 298 16.58 -4.23 -11.56
CA PRO A 298 15.64 -5.30 -11.24
C PRO A 298 16.22 -6.70 -11.45
N GLU A 299 17.12 -6.88 -12.43
CA GLU A 299 17.72 -8.16 -12.78
C GLU A 299 18.59 -8.76 -11.65
N ASP A 300 19.12 -7.93 -10.75
CA ASP A 300 19.96 -8.37 -9.63
C ASP A 300 19.24 -8.28 -8.28
N VAL A 301 18.19 -7.46 -8.17
CA VAL A 301 17.43 -7.27 -6.93
C VAL A 301 16.32 -8.30 -6.77
N PHE A 302 15.61 -8.63 -7.84
CA PHE A 302 14.42 -9.50 -7.80
C PHE A 302 14.73 -10.94 -8.19
N VAL A 303 15.75 -11.49 -7.53
CA VAL A 303 16.22 -12.88 -7.66
C VAL A 303 16.20 -13.57 -6.29
N GLU A 304 16.30 -14.89 -6.25
CA GLU A 304 16.23 -15.65 -4.98
C GLU A 304 17.27 -15.21 -3.93
N LYS A 305 18.46 -14.77 -4.38
CA LYS A 305 19.56 -14.34 -3.50
C LYS A 305 20.20 -13.06 -4.06
N PRO A 306 19.63 -11.88 -3.78
CA PRO A 306 20.13 -10.62 -4.30
C PRO A 306 21.49 -10.29 -3.69
N ARG A 307 22.41 -9.79 -4.52
CA ARG A 307 23.72 -9.28 -4.07
C ARG A 307 23.58 -7.82 -3.69
N LEU A 308 23.14 -7.59 -2.45
CA LEU A 308 22.92 -6.23 -1.95
C LEU A 308 24.26 -5.52 -1.71
N ALA A 309 24.27 -4.20 -1.93
CA ALA A 309 25.42 -3.37 -1.57
C ALA A 309 25.62 -3.35 -0.05
N GLN A 310 26.89 -3.37 0.37
CA GLN A 310 27.25 -3.24 1.79
C GLN A 310 27.11 -1.80 2.29
N ASN A 311 27.19 -0.82 1.40
CA ASN A 311 27.01 0.59 1.72
C ASN A 311 26.20 1.28 0.59
N LEU A 312 25.07 1.87 0.95
CA LEU A 312 24.21 2.65 0.07
C LEU A 312 24.28 4.15 0.41
N ASP A 313 25.14 4.54 1.35
CA ASP A 313 25.35 5.91 1.74
C ASP A 313 26.47 6.49 0.86
N GLY A 314 26.14 7.55 0.10
CA GLY A 314 27.05 8.13 -0.89
C GLY A 314 26.86 7.62 -2.32
N VAL A 315 25.64 7.22 -2.71
CA VAL A 315 25.29 6.98 -4.12
C VAL A 315 25.68 8.21 -4.96
N VAL A 316 26.55 7.98 -5.95
CA VAL A 316 27.05 9.04 -6.83
C VAL A 316 26.01 9.44 -7.86
N ILE A 317 26.12 10.68 -8.35
CA ILE A 317 25.09 11.30 -9.20
C ILE A 317 24.93 10.60 -10.56
N GLU A 318 25.97 9.92 -11.04
CA GLU A 318 26.01 9.15 -12.27
C GLU A 318 25.07 7.95 -12.24
N PHE A 319 24.77 7.43 -11.05
CA PHE A 319 23.81 6.34 -10.88
C PHE A 319 22.37 6.85 -10.74
N LEU A 320 22.12 8.16 -10.67
CA LEU A 320 20.80 8.72 -10.41
C LEU A 320 20.13 9.23 -11.68
N PHE A 321 18.82 9.00 -11.78
CA PHE A 321 18.00 9.68 -12.77
C PHE A 321 17.83 11.14 -12.35
N ARG A 322 18.34 12.07 -13.16
CA ARG A 322 18.43 13.49 -12.78
C ARG A 322 17.18 14.24 -13.20
N GLN A 323 16.43 14.76 -12.21
CA GLN A 323 15.22 15.56 -12.45
C GLN A 323 15.47 16.74 -13.41
N SER A 324 16.57 17.47 -13.23
CA SER A 324 16.94 18.58 -14.10
C SER A 324 17.14 18.15 -15.55
N LYS A 325 17.85 17.03 -15.77
CA LYS A 325 18.10 16.51 -17.12
C LYS A 325 16.82 15.99 -17.77
N ILE A 326 15.98 15.29 -17.01
CA ILE A 326 14.68 14.80 -17.49
C ILE A 326 13.76 15.97 -17.86
N SER A 327 13.72 17.02 -17.05
CA SER A 327 12.91 18.22 -17.30
C SER A 327 13.36 18.94 -18.57
N GLU A 328 14.67 19.07 -18.78
CA GLU A 328 15.27 19.66 -19.99
C GLU A 328 14.85 18.89 -21.25
N VAL A 329 15.04 17.57 -21.27
CA VAL A 329 14.80 16.77 -22.50
C VAL A 329 13.31 16.60 -22.82
N LEU A 330 12.44 16.56 -21.81
CA LEU A 330 10.99 16.45 -22.01
C LEU A 330 10.33 17.81 -22.31
N GLY A 331 10.86 18.92 -21.78
CA GLY A 331 10.34 20.26 -22.02
C GLY A 331 10.30 20.65 -23.50
N GLY A 332 11.33 20.24 -24.26
CA GLY A 332 11.38 20.45 -25.71
C GLY A 332 10.37 19.62 -26.52
N SER A 333 9.65 18.69 -25.89
CA SER A 333 8.72 17.75 -26.54
C SER A 333 7.27 17.93 -26.09
N GLY A 334 6.91 19.09 -25.51
CA GLY A 334 5.53 19.44 -25.17
C GLY A 334 5.06 18.97 -23.79
N TYR A 335 5.92 18.33 -22.99
CA TYR A 335 5.65 18.05 -21.59
C TYR A 335 5.93 19.27 -20.72
N ASN A 336 5.19 19.40 -19.61
CA ASN A 336 5.31 20.55 -18.71
C ASN A 336 6.61 20.49 -17.88
N ALA A 337 7.66 21.15 -18.37
CA ALA A 337 8.97 21.21 -17.72
C ALA A 337 8.92 21.92 -16.36
N ASP A 338 8.17 23.01 -16.24
CA ASP A 338 8.04 23.75 -14.97
C ASP A 338 7.51 22.85 -13.86
N ARG A 339 6.52 22.01 -14.19
CA ARG A 339 5.97 21.01 -13.26
C ARG A 339 6.97 19.90 -12.98
N LEU A 340 7.69 19.40 -13.99
CA LEU A 340 8.74 18.38 -13.80
C LEU A 340 9.87 18.85 -12.89
N CYS A 341 10.22 20.14 -12.91
CA CYS A 341 11.24 20.73 -12.03
C CYS A 341 10.82 20.79 -10.55
N LEU A 342 9.52 20.64 -10.25
CA LEU A 342 9.03 20.62 -8.87
C LEU A 342 9.05 19.18 -8.35
N PRO A 343 9.71 18.88 -7.20
CA PRO A 343 9.65 17.54 -6.62
C PRO A 343 8.20 17.15 -6.29
N TYR A 344 7.89 15.85 -6.35
CA TYR A 344 6.61 15.37 -5.89
C TYR A 344 6.56 15.39 -4.36
N ILE A 345 5.50 15.94 -3.79
CA ILE A 345 5.26 15.96 -2.35
C ILE A 345 3.91 15.29 -2.09
N PRO A 346 3.86 14.18 -1.34
CA PRO A 346 2.59 13.51 -1.03
C PRO A 346 1.70 14.44 -0.19
N GLN A 347 0.45 14.60 -0.62
CA GLN A 347 -0.51 15.43 0.11
C GLN A 347 -0.84 14.81 1.47
N LEU A 348 -0.84 15.64 2.54
CA LEU A 348 -1.25 15.21 3.87
C LEU A 348 -2.78 15.11 3.94
N THR A 349 -3.26 13.98 4.45
CA THR A 349 -4.68 13.74 4.72
C THR A 349 -5.01 13.95 6.20
N ASP A 350 -6.30 14.00 6.54
CA ASP A 350 -6.71 14.09 7.93
C ASP A 350 -6.34 12.83 8.74
N GLU A 351 -6.27 11.66 8.10
CA GLU A 351 -5.75 10.43 8.72
C GLU A 351 -4.28 10.61 9.17
N ASP A 352 -3.43 11.23 8.34
CA ASP A 352 -2.03 11.52 8.69
C ASP A 352 -1.88 12.49 9.86
N ARG A 353 -2.76 13.50 9.90
CA ARG A 353 -2.77 14.50 10.99
C ARG A 353 -3.14 13.86 12.32
N LEU A 354 -4.03 12.87 12.30
CA LEU A 354 -4.46 12.14 13.50
C LEU A 354 -3.39 11.14 13.96
N SER A 355 -2.74 10.43 13.04
CA SER A 355 -1.62 9.52 13.35
C SER A 355 -0.41 10.26 13.95
N LYS A 356 -0.06 11.43 13.41
CA LYS A 356 1.00 12.29 14.00
C LYS A 356 0.65 12.77 15.41
N ARG A 357 -0.63 13.08 15.69
CA ARG A 357 -1.08 13.46 17.05
C ARG A 357 -0.97 12.29 18.04
N LYS A 358 -1.19 11.04 17.60
CA LYS A 358 -0.99 9.85 18.45
C LYS A 358 0.48 9.64 18.82
N SER A 359 1.39 9.72 17.85
CA SER A 359 2.84 9.57 18.09
C SER A 359 3.39 10.61 19.08
N ILE A 360 2.91 11.85 19.04
CA ILE A 360 3.29 12.89 20.02
C ILE A 360 2.74 12.55 21.42
N GLY A 361 1.50 12.08 21.54
CA GLY A 361 0.90 11.70 22.83
C GLY A 361 1.56 10.48 23.49
N GLU A 362 2.02 9.51 22.69
CA GLU A 362 2.77 8.34 23.18
C GLU A 362 4.18 8.72 23.65
N THR A 363 4.83 9.66 22.97
CA THR A 363 6.15 10.17 23.39
C THR A 363 6.09 10.93 24.71
N ILE A 364 4.98 11.65 24.96
CA ILE A 364 4.75 12.36 26.24
C ILE A 364 4.41 11.35 27.36
N SER A 365 3.72 10.25 27.04
CA SER A 365 3.34 9.23 28.01
C SER A 365 4.54 8.40 28.52
N LEU A 366 5.63 8.33 27.75
CA LEU A 366 6.89 7.69 28.15
C LEU A 366 7.77 8.57 29.06
N GLN A 367 7.44 9.86 29.25
CA GLN A 367 8.24 10.80 30.05
C GLN A 367 7.71 11.04 31.49
N VAL A 368 6.74 10.27 31.98
CA VAL A 368 6.12 10.49 33.31
C VAL A 368 6.35 9.33 34.31
N GLU A 369 7.27 8.40 34.03
CA GLU A 369 7.62 7.34 35.00
C GLU A 369 9.09 7.31 35.41
N VAL A 370 9.72 8.45 35.74
CA VAL A 370 10.98 8.44 36.51
C VAL A 370 11.04 9.68 37.41
N GLU A 371 10.60 9.53 38.67
CA GLU A 371 11.24 10.06 39.90
C GLU A 371 10.23 10.17 41.06
N SER A 372 10.36 9.29 42.06
CA SER A 372 10.29 9.65 43.49
C SER A 372 10.40 8.40 44.37
N ARG A 373 11.62 7.85 44.47
CA ARG A 373 12.01 7.05 45.63
C ARG A 373 13.41 7.44 46.06
N ASN A 374 13.48 8.27 47.09
CA ASN A 374 14.56 8.26 48.09
C ASN A 374 14.03 8.94 49.36
N SER A 375 13.83 8.15 50.41
CA SER A 375 13.62 8.56 51.81
C SER A 375 14.96 9.00 52.44
N PRO A 376 15.00 9.58 53.67
CA PRO A 376 14.98 8.71 54.86
C PRO A 376 14.22 9.24 56.09
N GLU A 377 14.07 8.30 57.02
CA GLU A 377 13.43 8.22 58.34
C GLU A 377 13.47 9.42 59.29
N LYS A 378 12.43 9.52 60.14
CA LYS A 378 12.57 9.68 61.61
C LYS A 378 11.31 9.18 62.36
N GLU A 379 11.54 8.31 63.33
CA GLU A 379 10.61 7.80 64.36
C GLU A 379 10.21 8.88 65.37
N GLU A 380 8.98 8.83 65.91
CA GLU A 380 8.69 8.68 67.36
C GLU A 380 7.18 8.79 67.72
N VAL A 381 6.62 7.66 68.19
CA VAL A 381 5.89 7.45 69.46
C VAL A 381 4.77 8.42 69.94
N SER A 382 3.52 7.95 69.79
CA SER A 382 2.39 7.84 70.74
C SER A 382 2.03 8.91 71.82
N VAL A 383 0.74 9.32 71.76
CA VAL A 383 -0.31 9.33 72.83
C VAL A 383 -0.54 10.57 73.73
N LEU A 384 -1.82 11.01 73.69
CA LEU A 384 -2.67 11.79 74.63
C LEU A 384 -2.33 13.25 74.98
N VAL A 385 -3.29 14.16 74.76
CA VAL A 385 -4.12 14.81 75.81
C VAL A 385 -5.15 15.77 75.17
N CYS A 386 -6.37 15.71 75.68
CA CYS A 386 -7.52 16.57 75.40
C CYS A 386 -7.31 18.02 75.85
N THR A 387 -7.87 19.02 75.14
CA THR A 387 -8.83 20.05 75.63
C THR A 387 -9.14 21.08 74.54
N LEU A 388 -10.40 21.15 74.08
CA LEU A 388 -11.41 22.21 74.33
C LEU A 388 -11.22 23.51 73.53
N GLY A 389 -12.24 23.87 72.73
CA GLY A 389 -12.36 25.17 72.07
C GLY A 389 -13.55 25.27 71.12
N ALA A 390 -14.72 25.51 71.69
CA ALA A 390 -16.06 25.60 71.10
C ALA A 390 -16.21 26.29 69.72
N ASN A 391 -17.00 25.64 68.86
CA ASN A 391 -17.79 26.27 67.79
C ASN A 391 -18.99 26.99 68.42
N GLY A 392 -19.17 28.27 68.08
CA GLY A 392 -20.42 29.00 68.29
C GLY A 392 -20.96 29.52 66.96
N GLN A 393 -22.04 28.90 66.47
CA GLN A 393 -22.97 29.50 65.51
C GLN A 393 -24.18 30.04 66.28
N CYS A 394 -24.58 31.30 66.05
CA CYS A 394 -25.95 31.70 65.67
C CYS A 394 -26.17 33.22 65.79
N GLY A 395 -26.74 33.81 64.73
CA GLY A 395 -27.95 34.63 64.86
C GLY A 395 -27.80 36.16 64.85
N SER A 396 -28.34 36.73 63.76
CA SER A 396 -28.84 38.12 63.55
C SER A 396 -27.81 39.21 63.28
#